data_AF-A0A180EJT0-F1
#
_entry.id   AF-A0A180EJT0-F1
#
_cell.length_a   1.000
_cell.length_b   1.000
_cell.length_c   1.000
_cell.angle_alpha   90.00
_cell.angle_beta   90.00
_cell.angle_gamma   90.00
#
_symmetry.space_group_name_H-M   'P 1'
#
loop_
_entity.id
_entity.type
_entity.pdbx_description
1 polymer ?
#
loop_
_entity_poly.entity_id
_entity_poly.type
_entity_poly.pdbx_seq_one_letter_code
_entity_poly.pdbx_strand_id
1 'polypeptide(L)' 'MSEKLKGTLKYCGILFLVLVPIYFLVYRLFWPEVPRNEAINTSLMYGIINVIFLGALRHFLKRDGTEEPQEGGQ' A
#
# COMPACT_ATOMS: atom_id res chain seq x y z
N MET A 1 -3.51 15.44 -14.10
CA MET A 1 -3.68 14.28 -13.18
C MET A 1 -4.33 14.83 -11.91
N SER A 2 -5.47 14.30 -11.46
CA SER A 2 -6.16 14.83 -10.27
C SER A 2 -5.26 14.75 -9.03
N GLU A 3 -5.17 15.80 -8.20
CA GLU A 3 -4.35 15.82 -6.98
C GLU A 3 -4.68 14.66 -6.03
N LYS A 4 -5.95 14.24 -6.02
CA LYS A 4 -6.45 13.07 -5.28
C LYS A 4 -5.73 11.78 -5.72
N LEU A 5 -5.56 11.59 -7.03
CA LEU A 5 -4.89 10.41 -7.58
C LEU A 5 -3.40 10.40 -7.19
N LYS A 6 -2.74 11.57 -7.23
CA LYS A 6 -1.34 11.72 -6.80
C LYS A 6 -1.16 11.39 -5.32
N GLY A 7 -2.08 11.83 -4.46
CA GLY A 7 -2.09 11.51 -3.03
C GLY A 7 -2.28 10.02 -2.75
N THR A 8 -3.22 9.37 -3.44
CA THR A 8 -3.44 7.92 -3.32
C THR A 8 -2.24 7.14 -3.84
N LEU A 9 -1.63 7.55 -4.96
CA LEU A 9 -0.46 6.87 -5.51
C LEU A 9 0.74 6.94 -4.56
N LYS A 10 0.98 8.11 -3.95
CA LYS A 10 2.03 8.29 -2.94
C LYS A 10 1.79 7.41 -1.71
N TYR A 11 0.55 7.34 -1.24
CA TYR A 11 0.16 6.44 -0.14
C TYR A 11 0.44 4.98 -0.50
N CYS A 12 -0.02 4.53 -1.68
CA CYS A 12 0.21 3.16 -2.15
C CYS A 12 1.70 2.83 -2.25
N GLY A 13 2.53 3.75 -2.76
CA GLY A 13 3.97 3.56 -2.86
C GLY A 13 4.65 3.41 -1.49
N ILE A 14 4.31 4.27 -0.52
CA ILE A 14 4.85 4.17 0.85
C ILE A 14 4.39 2.86 1.50
N LEU A 15 3.10 2.54 1.37
CA LEU A 15 2.52 1.33 1.94
C LEU A 15 3.19 0.07 1.37
N PHE A 16 3.47 0.05 0.06
CA PHE A 16 4.19 -1.05 -0.58
C PHE A 16 5.61 -1.21 0.00
N LEU A 17 6.35 -0.11 0.12
CA LEU A 17 7.71 -0.11 0.66
C LEU A 17 7.78 -0.58 2.12
N VAL A 18 6.70 -0.41 2.88
CA VAL A 18 6.61 -0.88 4.27
C VAL A 18 6.13 -2.34 4.34
N LEU A 19 5.11 -2.72 3.59
CA LEU A 19 4.51 -4.06 3.68
C LEU A 19 5.43 -5.16 3.15
N VAL A 20 6.10 -4.96 2.02
CA VAL A 20 6.96 -5.97 1.41
C VAL A 20 8.08 -6.45 2.35
N PRO A 21 8.89 -5.57 2.97
CA PRO A 21 9.92 -6.03 3.91
C PRO A 21 9.33 -6.67 5.17
N ILE A 22 8.16 -6.22 5.65
CA ILE A 22 7.48 -6.87 6.78
C ILE A 22 7.08 -8.30 6.42
N TYR A 23 6.43 -8.51 5.27
CA TYR A 23 6.08 -9.86 4.79
C TYR A 23 7.32 -10.74 4.63
N PHE A 24 8.40 -10.19 4.09
CA PHE A 24 9.65 -10.93 3.93
C PHE A 24 10.25 -11.33 5.28
N LEU A 25 10.27 -10.42 6.26
CA LEU A 25 10.75 -10.72 7.61
C LEU A 25 9.89 -11.78 8.29
N VAL A 26 8.56 -11.69 8.20
CA VAL A 26 7.64 -12.70 8.74
C VAL A 26 7.91 -14.06 8.09
N TYR A 27 8.02 -14.11 6.75
CA TYR A 27 8.37 -15.34 6.05
C TYR A 27 9.70 -15.92 6.52
N ARG A 28 10.73 -15.10 6.72
CA ARG A 28 12.05 -15.57 7.19
C ARG A 28 12.06 -16.01 8.65
N LEU A 29 11.22 -15.42 9.50
CA LEU A 29 11.12 -15.77 10.92
C LEU A 29 10.32 -17.05 11.16
N PHE A 30 9.19 -17.21 10.45
CA PHE A 30 8.26 -18.31 10.68
C PHE A 30 8.49 -19.50 9.73
N TRP A 31 9.03 -19.27 8.52
CA TRP A 31 9.30 -20.30 7.52
C TRP A 31 10.74 -20.19 6.98
N PRO A 32 11.76 -20.47 7.83
CA PRO A 32 13.16 -20.36 7.43
C PRO A 32 13.56 -21.36 6.33
N GLU A 33 12.81 -22.45 6.20
CA GLU A 33 12.96 -23.51 5.20
C GLU A 33 12.55 -23.10 3.78
N VAL A 34 11.75 -22.04 3.63
CA VAL A 34 11.33 -21.55 2.31
C VAL A 34 12.51 -20.84 1.62
N PRO A 35 12.80 -21.19 0.34
CA PRO A 35 13.84 -20.53 -0.43
C PRO A 35 13.67 -19.01 -0.44
N ARG A 36 14.78 -18.27 -0.33
CA ARG A 36 14.75 -16.79 -0.27
C ARG A 36 14.01 -16.17 -1.46
N ASN A 37 14.18 -16.74 -2.65
CA ASN A 37 13.52 -16.24 -3.86
C ASN A 37 12.00 -16.41 -3.81
N GLU A 38 11.51 -17.52 -3.26
CA GLU A 38 10.08 -17.75 -3.05
C GLU A 38 9.54 -16.77 -2.01
N ALA A 39 10.22 -16.62 -0.88
CA ALA A 39 9.82 -15.66 0.16
C ALA A 39 9.75 -14.22 -0.38
N ILE A 40 10.68 -13.80 -1.23
CA ILE A 40 10.65 -12.48 -1.89
C ILE A 40 9.44 -12.38 -2.84
N ASN A 41 9.25 -13.36 -3.72
CA ASN A 41 8.14 -13.35 -4.68
C ASN A 41 6.78 -13.32 -3.98
N THR A 42 6.62 -14.13 -2.94
CA THR A 42 5.39 -14.19 -2.15
C THR A 42 5.14 -12.87 -1.41
N SER A 43 6.19 -12.28 -0.81
CA SER A 43 6.10 -10.99 -0.13
C SER A 43 5.74 -9.85 -1.08
N LEU A 44 6.30 -9.85 -2.30
CA LEU A 44 5.96 -8.91 -3.35
C LEU A 44 4.50 -9.08 -3.78
N MET A 45 4.06 -10.31 -4.01
CA MET A 45 2.68 -10.60 -4.42
C MET A 45 1.67 -10.12 -3.38
N TYR A 46 1.86 -10.49 -2.10
CA TYR A 46 1.00 -10.02 -1.02
C TYR A 46 1.08 -8.51 -0.82
N GLY A 47 2.27 -7.91 -0.94
CA GLY A 47 2.45 -6.47 -0.89
C GLY A 47 1.62 -5.75 -1.96
N ILE A 48 1.66 -6.22 -3.21
CA ILE A 48 0.87 -5.66 -4.32
C ILE A 48 -0.63 -5.79 -4.05
N ILE A 49 -1.09 -6.98 -3.68
CA ILE A 49 -2.53 -7.24 -3.43
C ILE A 49 -3.06 -6.32 -2.32
N ASN A 50 -2.34 -6.22 -1.20
CA ASN A 50 -2.74 -5.35 -0.10
C ASN A 50 -2.73 -3.87 -0.50
N VAL A 51 -1.75 -3.44 -1.29
CA VAL A 51 -1.67 -2.04 -1.75
C VAL A 51 -2.80 -1.71 -2.71
N ILE A 52 -3.18 -2.61 -3.62
CA ILE A 52 -4.33 -2.41 -4.51
C ILE A 52 -5.61 -2.30 -3.67
N PHE A 53 -5.82 -3.23 -2.73
CA PHE A 53 -7.02 -3.27 -1.91
C PHE A 53 -7.14 -2.02 -1.00
N LEU A 54 -6.07 -1.68 -0.27
CA LEU A 54 -6.02 -0.51 0.61
C LEU A 54 -6.01 0.81 -0.16
N GLY A 55 -5.39 0.84 -1.34
CA GLY A 55 -5.43 1.98 -2.25
C GLY A 55 -6.83 2.27 -2.78
N ALA A 56 -7.54 1.21 -3.19
CA ALA A 56 -8.94 1.30 -3.60
C ALA A 56 -9.83 1.74 -2.42
N LEU A 57 -9.70 1.10 -1.26
CA LEU A 57 -10.40 1.50 -0.03
C LEU A 57 -10.18 2.97 0.31
N ARG A 58 -8.93 3.45 0.27
CA ARG A 58 -8.62 4.87 0.50
C ARG A 58 -9.27 5.78 -0.54
N HIS A 59 -9.32 5.36 -1.81
CA HIS A 59 -9.97 6.13 -2.86
C HIS A 59 -11.49 6.23 -2.67
N PHE A 60 -12.14 5.13 -2.28
CA PHE A 60 -13.59 5.08 -2.02
C PHE A 60 -13.97 5.74 -0.68
N LEU A 61 -13.24 5.50 0.41
CA LEU A 61 -13.52 6.12 1.71
C LEU A 61 -13.33 7.64 1.68
N LYS A 62 -12.33 8.14 0.96
CA LYS A 62 -12.15 9.60 0.75
C LYS A 62 -13.23 10.20 -0.17
N ARG A 63 -14.13 9.38 -0.72
CA ARG A 63 -15.28 9.80 -1.51
C ARG A 63 -16.51 10.06 -0.64
N ASP A 64 -16.63 9.40 0.51
CA ASP A 64 -17.80 9.51 1.41
C ASP A 64 -17.54 10.34 2.68
N GLY A 65 -16.28 10.64 3.02
CA GLY A 65 -15.93 11.17 4.35
C GLY A 65 -15.66 12.68 4.51
N THR A 66 -15.44 13.47 3.45
CA THR A 66 -14.97 14.89 3.58
C THR A 66 -14.93 15.52 2.17
N GLU A 67 -15.78 16.46 1.79
CA GLU A 67 -15.77 17.88 2.21
C GLU A 67 -14.62 18.24 3.16
N GLU A 68 -13.37 18.14 2.70
CA GLU A 68 -12.34 19.03 3.26
C GLU A 68 -12.49 20.37 2.51
N PRO A 69 -12.83 21.48 3.18
CA PRO A 69 -12.82 22.79 2.56
C PRO A 69 -11.41 23.05 2.04
N GLN A 70 -11.32 23.48 0.78
CA GLN A 70 -10.10 24.07 0.27
C GLN A 70 -9.80 25.33 1.09
N GLU A 71 -8.90 25.24 2.06
CA GLU A 71 -8.15 26.41 2.49
C GLU A 71 -7.25 26.83 1.32
N GLY A 72 -7.60 27.97 0.72
CA GLY A 72 -6.89 28.57 -0.39
C GLY A 72 -7.77 29.54 -1.16
N GLY A 73 -8.37 30.50 -0.45
CA GLY A 73 -9.07 31.63 -1.04
C GLY A 73 -8.11 32.71 -1.55
N GLN A 74 -8.64 33.44 -2.55
CA GLN A 74 -8.15 34.65 -3.23
C GLN A 74 -6.95 34.53 -4.18
#